data_AF-A0A1M3JYH0-F1
#
_entry.id   AF-A0A1M3JYH0-F1
#
_cell.length_a   1.000
_cell.length_b   1.000
_cell.length_c   1.000
_cell.angle_alpha   90.00
_cell.angle_beta   90.00
_cell.angle_gamma   90.00
#
_symmetry.space_group_name_H-M   'P 1'
#
loop_
_entity.id
_entity.type
_entity.pdbx_description
1 polymer ?
#
loop_
_entity_poly.entity_id
_entity_poly.type
_entity_poly.pdbx_seq_one_letter_code
_entity_poly.pdbx_strand_id
1 'polypeptide(L)'
;MMKKTTIALILVFMVLSLVMVGCGSEPAPSAADLAKGQELVESRCISCHSLDLVADARYGKTGWETTVMRMVSLGTALNHAEQVKVVEYLAATYH
;
A
#
# COMPACT_ATOMS: atom_id res chain seq x y z
N MET A 1 7.08 -47.11 14.78
CA MET A 1 5.61 -46.96 14.60
C MET A 1 5.14 -45.70 15.32
N MET A 2 5.08 -44.55 14.65
CA MET A 2 4.50 -43.33 15.25
C MET A 2 2.97 -43.47 15.27
N LYS A 3 2.34 -43.25 16.43
CA LYS A 3 0.88 -43.35 16.59
C LYS A 3 0.22 -42.30 15.71
N LYS A 4 -0.79 -42.70 14.92
CA LYS A 4 -1.49 -41.85 13.94
C LYS A 4 -2.04 -40.56 14.56
N THR A 5 -2.37 -40.60 15.86
CA THR A 5 -2.80 -39.44 16.66
C THR A 5 -1.69 -38.42 16.90
N THR A 6 -0.44 -38.86 17.03
CA THR A 6 0.73 -37.99 17.21
C THR A 6 1.07 -37.24 15.91
N ILE A 7 0.88 -37.88 14.75
CA ILE A 7 1.07 -37.24 13.43
C ILE A 7 0.01 -36.17 13.20
N ALA A 8 -1.26 -36.46 13.52
CA ALA A 8 -2.35 -35.48 13.38
C ALA A 8 -2.16 -34.24 14.26
N LEU A 9 -1.72 -34.42 15.51
CA LEU A 9 -1.44 -33.31 16.43
C LEU A 9 -0.27 -32.44 15.97
N ILE A 10 0.79 -33.03 15.43
CA ILE A 10 1.95 -32.30 14.90
C ILE A 10 1.55 -31.49 13.66
N LEU A 11 0.74 -32.06 12.75
CA LEU A 11 0.27 -31.35 11.56
C LEU A 11 -0.62 -30.15 11.91
N VAL A 12 -1.52 -30.30 12.89
CA VAL A 12 -2.37 -29.19 13.36
C VAL A 12 -1.53 -28.10 14.03
N PHE A 13 -0.55 -28.46 14.85
CA PHE A 13 0.36 -27.49 15.49
C PHE A 13 1.25 -26.75 14.47
N MET A 14 1.71 -27.45 13.43
CA MET A 14 2.54 -26.88 12.37
C MET A 14 1.76 -25.91 11.48
N VAL A 15 0.50 -26.23 11.17
CA VAL A 15 -0.41 -25.32 10.45
C VAL A 15 -0.76 -24.10 11.31
N LEU A 16 -1.00 -24.29 12.62
CA LEU A 16 -1.31 -23.20 13.54
C LEU A 16 -0.11 -22.25 13.76
N SER A 17 1.11 -22.78 13.74
CA SER A 17 2.34 -21.99 13.85
C SER A 17 2.64 -21.16 12.59
N LEU A 18 2.11 -21.55 11.43
CA LEU A 18 2.27 -20.82 10.17
C LEU A 18 1.45 -19.52 10.11
N VAL A 19 0.41 -19.39 10.95
CA VAL A 19 -0.54 -18.26 10.92
C VAL A 19 -0.01 -17.03 11.69
N MET A 20 1.01 -17.19 12.55
CA MET A 20 1.53 -16.10 13.39
C MET A 20 2.66 -15.26 12.75
N VAL A 21 3.05 -15.55 11.51
CA VAL A 21 4.07 -14.78 10.77
C VAL A 21 3.37 -13.70 9.93
N GLY A 22 2.84 -12.67 10.60
CA GLY A 22 2.01 -11.67 9.93
C GLY A 22 1.98 -10.30 10.60
N CYS A 23 3.05 -9.89 11.28
CA CYS A 23 3.25 -8.49 11.66
C CYS A 23 4.53 -8.00 10.97
N GLY A 24 4.47 -7.90 9.64
CA GLY A 24 5.51 -7.22 8.88
C GLY A 24 5.36 -5.73 9.13
N SER A 25 6.26 -5.14 9.91
CA SER A 25 6.44 -3.69 9.89
C SER A 25 6.99 -3.36 8.51
N GLU A 26 6.15 -2.83 7.62
CA GLU A 26 6.65 -2.29 6.35
C GLU A 26 7.67 -1.18 6.69
N PRO A 27 8.89 -1.25 6.14
CA PRO A 27 9.87 -0.19 6.34
C PRO A 27 9.26 1.12 5.83
N ALA A 28 9.50 2.21 6.57
CA ALA A 28 9.06 3.53 6.15
C ALA A 28 9.62 3.85 4.76
N PRO A 29 8.86 4.57 3.91
CA PRO A 29 9.32 4.92 2.57
C PRO A 29 10.62 5.72 2.64
N SER A 30 11.56 5.39 1.75
CA SER A 30 12.81 6.13 1.64
C SER A 30 12.58 7.50 0.96
N ALA A 31 13.54 8.41 1.08
CA ALA A 31 13.48 9.69 0.36
C ALA A 31 13.39 9.50 -1.17
N ALA A 32 14.03 8.46 -1.71
CA ALA A 32 13.94 8.13 -3.12
C ALA A 32 12.53 7.64 -3.52
N ASP A 33 11.87 6.87 -2.64
CA ASP A 33 10.49 6.45 -2.85
C ASP A 33 9.53 7.64 -2.88
N LEU A 34 9.69 8.58 -1.94
CA LEU A 34 8.87 9.79 -1.88
C LEU A 34 9.10 10.67 -3.11
N ALA A 35 10.34 10.84 -3.55
CA ALA A 35 10.66 11.57 -4.77
C ALA A 35 10.01 10.93 -6.01
N LYS A 36 9.98 9.60 -6.09
CA LYS A 36 9.29 8.90 -7.19
C LYS A 36 7.77 9.09 -7.10
N GLY A 37 7.20 9.05 -5.90
CA GLY A 37 5.78 9.35 -5.68
C GLY A 37 5.40 10.76 -6.12
N GLN A 38 6.25 11.76 -5.81
CA GLN A 38 6.07 13.14 -6.27
C GLN A 38 6.06 13.25 -7.80
N GLU A 39 7.07 12.67 -8.47
CA GLU A 39 7.18 12.68 -9.93
C GLU A 39 5.92 12.08 -10.59
N LEU A 40 5.40 10.99 -10.02
CA LEU A 40 4.17 10.35 -10.49
C LEU A 40 2.94 11.24 -10.30
N VAL A 41 2.81 11.93 -9.16
CA VAL A 41 1.71 12.88 -8.95
C VAL A 41 1.77 14.03 -9.97
N GLU A 42 2.94 14.63 -10.15
CA GLU A 42 3.14 15.76 -11.05
C GLU A 42 2.92 15.39 -12.52
N SER A 43 3.20 14.13 -12.92
CA SER A 43 3.08 13.68 -14.30
C SER A 43 1.76 12.98 -14.64
N ARG A 44 1.14 12.28 -13.68
CA ARG A 44 -0.03 11.42 -13.93
C ARG A 44 -1.34 12.01 -13.41
N CYS A 45 -1.32 12.74 -12.30
CA CYS A 45 -2.55 13.24 -11.68
C CYS A 45 -3.07 14.54 -12.32
N ILE A 46 -2.32 15.13 -13.25
CA ILE A 46 -2.69 16.35 -13.97
C ILE A 46 -3.45 16.12 -15.29
N SER A 47 -3.66 14.85 -15.69
CA SER A 47 -4.25 14.54 -16.99
C SER A 47 -5.73 14.93 -17.11
N CYS A 48 -6.43 15.09 -15.99
CA CYS A 48 -7.87 15.34 -15.96
C CYS A 48 -8.26 16.64 -15.22
N HIS A 49 -7.47 17.09 -14.25
CA HIS A 49 -7.69 18.31 -13.47
C HIS A 49 -6.36 18.80 -12.86
N SER A 50 -6.33 20.00 -12.29
CA SER A 50 -5.16 20.51 -11.56
C SER A 50 -4.92 19.75 -10.25
N LEU A 51 -3.75 20.00 -9.63
CA LEU A 51 -3.41 19.45 -8.31
C LEU A 51 -3.95 20.26 -7.14
N ASP A 52 -4.74 21.31 -7.38
CA ASP A 52 -5.27 22.18 -6.31
C ASP A 52 -6.08 21.35 -5.30
N LEU A 53 -6.88 20.39 -5.80
CA LEU A 53 -7.65 19.46 -4.97
C LEU A 53 -6.76 18.57 -4.08
N VAL A 54 -5.55 18.24 -4.53
CA VAL A 54 -4.58 17.47 -3.75
C VAL A 54 -3.96 18.38 -2.68
N ALA A 55 -3.59 19.61 -3.06
CA ALA A 55 -2.99 20.58 -2.15
C ALA A 55 -3.91 21.01 -1.00
N ASP A 56 -5.23 21.01 -1.23
CA ASP A 56 -6.24 21.37 -0.23
C ASP A 56 -6.66 20.19 0.66
N ALA A 57 -6.44 18.95 0.23
CA ALA A 57 -6.85 17.75 0.95
C ALA A 57 -5.84 17.35 2.04
N ARG A 58 -6.34 16.85 3.17
CA ARG A 58 -5.53 16.27 4.25
C ARG A 58 -6.09 14.93 4.66
N TYR A 59 -5.35 13.86 4.38
CA TYR A 59 -5.75 12.50 4.69
C TYR A 59 -4.56 11.68 5.21
N GLY A 60 -4.85 10.68 6.04
CA GLY A 60 -3.90 9.61 6.33
C GLY A 60 -3.77 8.62 5.16
N LYS A 61 -2.84 7.67 5.27
CA LYS A 61 -2.53 6.65 4.25
C LYS A 61 -3.78 6.01 3.63
N THR A 62 -4.70 5.48 4.44
CA THR A 62 -5.94 4.83 3.97
C THR A 62 -6.87 5.75 3.19
N GLY A 63 -6.94 7.04 3.55
CA GLY A 63 -7.75 8.02 2.82
C GLY A 63 -7.13 8.34 1.45
N TRP A 64 -5.80 8.44 1.39
CA TRP A 64 -5.07 8.60 0.14
C TRP A 64 -5.14 7.35 -0.75
N GLU A 65 -5.05 6.14 -0.19
CA GLU A 65 -5.27 4.87 -0.93
C GLU A 65 -6.63 4.86 -1.62
N THR A 66 -7.68 5.18 -0.88
CA THR A 66 -9.05 5.25 -1.41
C THR A 66 -9.15 6.27 -2.55
N THR A 67 -8.51 7.44 -2.39
CA THR A 67 -8.51 8.50 -3.39
C THR A 67 -7.77 8.09 -4.66
N VAL A 68 -6.56 7.53 -4.53
CA VAL A 68 -5.74 7.08 -5.66
C VAL A 68 -6.44 5.95 -6.41
N MET A 69 -6.99 4.96 -5.71
CA MET A 69 -7.79 3.88 -6.32
C MET A 69 -8.98 4.43 -7.11
N ARG A 70 -9.69 5.43 -6.55
CA ARG A 70 -10.78 6.11 -7.26
C ARG A 70 -10.27 6.78 -8.53
N MET A 71 -9.15 7.50 -8.49
CA MET A 71 -8.58 8.16 -9.67
C MET A 71 -8.13 7.17 -10.75
N VAL A 72 -7.56 6.03 -10.35
CA VAL A 72 -7.23 4.93 -11.27
C VAL A 72 -8.48 4.35 -11.92
N SER A 73 -9.56 4.15 -11.15
CA SER A 73 -10.84 3.68 -11.70
C SER A 73 -11.47 4.65 -12.71
N LEU A 74 -11.13 5.93 -12.61
CA LEU A 74 -11.56 6.99 -13.53
C LEU A 74 -10.62 7.16 -14.74
N GLY A 75 -9.55 6.38 -14.84
CA GLY A 75 -8.66 6.36 -16.01
C GLY A 75 -7.24 6.88 -15.78
N THR A 76 -6.85 7.19 -14.54
CA THR A 76 -5.44 7.52 -14.25
C THR A 76 -4.57 6.28 -14.47
N ALA A 77 -3.59 6.39 -15.37
CA ALA A 77 -2.70 5.28 -15.70
C ALA A 77 -1.59 5.14 -14.64
N LEU A 78 -1.86 4.35 -13.60
CA LEU A 78 -0.89 3.93 -12.58
C LEU A 78 -0.98 2.41 -12.36
N ASN A 79 0.15 1.72 -12.42
CA ASN A 79 0.22 0.33 -11.98
C ASN A 79 0.21 0.24 -10.44
N HIS A 80 0.07 -0.97 -9.90
CA HIS A 80 -0.06 -1.16 -8.44
C HIS A 80 1.16 -0.64 -7.65
N ALA A 81 2.37 -0.86 -8.14
CA ALA A 81 3.59 -0.38 -7.46
C ALA A 81 3.66 1.15 -7.47
N GLU A 82 3.29 1.79 -8.58
CA GLU A 82 3.20 3.24 -8.69
C GLU A 82 2.14 3.83 -7.76
N GLN A 83 0.97 3.17 -7.63
CA GLN A 83 -0.07 3.58 -6.69
C GLN A 83 0.45 3.61 -5.26
N VAL A 84 1.21 2.59 -4.83
CA VAL A 84 1.84 2.56 -3.50
C VAL A 84 2.76 3.77 -3.30
N LYS A 85 3.61 4.09 -4.28
CA LYS A 85 4.52 5.26 -4.18
C LYS A 85 3.79 6.59 -4.14
N VAL A 86 2.73 6.73 -4.93
CA VAL A 86 1.88 7.92 -4.89
C VAL A 86 1.23 8.06 -3.51
N VAL A 87 0.65 6.99 -2.97
CA VAL A 87 0.03 7.00 -1.63
C VAL A 87 1.04 7.35 -0.55
N GLU A 88 2.23 6.74 -0.57
CA GLU A 88 3.31 7.03 0.38
C GLU A 88 3.68 8.51 0.37
N TYR A 89 3.89 9.08 -0.81
CA TYR A 89 4.18 10.51 -0.98
C TYR A 89 3.03 11.40 -0.47
N LEU A 90 1.80 11.10 -0.88
CA LEU A 90 0.64 11.91 -0.51
C LEU A 90 0.39 11.90 1.01
N ALA A 91 0.50 10.73 1.64
CA ALA A 91 0.36 10.61 3.10
C ALA A 91 1.53 11.26 3.85
N ALA A 92 2.75 11.23 3.31
CA ALA A 92 3.87 11.92 3.93
C ALA A 92 3.76 13.45 3.83
N THR A 93 3.16 13.95 2.75
CA THR A 93 3.17 15.39 2.40
C THR A 93 1.89 16.13 2.80
N TYR A 94 0.74 15.46 2.71
CA TYR A 94 -0.60 16.03 2.87
C TYR A 94 -1.41 15.26 3.92
N HIS A 95 -0.88 15.12 5.14
CA HIS A 95 -1.55 14.50 6.29
C HIS A 95 -2.13 15.51 7.28
#